data_AF-A0A843HZJ8-F1
#
_entry.id   AF-A0A843HZJ8-F1
#
_cell.length_a   1.000
_cell.length_b   1.000
_cell.length_c   1.000
_cell.angle_alpha   90.00
_cell.angle_beta   90.00
_cell.angle_gamma   90.00
#
_symmetry.space_group_name_H-M   'P 1'
#
loop_
_entity.id
_entity.type
_entity.pdbx_description
1 polymer ?
#
loop_
_entity_poly.entity_id
_entity_poly.type
_entity_poly.pdbx_seq_one_letter_code
_entity_poly.pdbx_strand_id
1 'polypeptide(L)'
;MSYNQTTPKIISEDKRILENFNFITINGRLTVKEKDKLARIARDYRDTVKEGIRLAFQGASTNKATKILQKTLPNYVYTETAYKNSTAIVEGIKFHENGVRLHAEINKLWIASRGNKHDKGNRNVKLEVKDDHVEVRIKYPYDGSWIVGNAYFGEEYLP
;
A
#
# COMPACT_ATOMS: atom_id res chain seq x y z
N MET A 1 -40.29 -2.91 -5.02
CA MET A 1 -39.41 -4.09 -4.98
C MET A 1 -38.41 -3.86 -3.87
N SER A 2 -38.47 -4.66 -2.81
CA SER A 2 -37.57 -4.53 -1.65
C SER A 2 -36.19 -5.04 -2.05
N TYR A 3 -35.19 -4.17 -2.09
CA TYR A 3 -33.79 -4.60 -2.13
C TYR A 3 -33.50 -5.26 -0.79
N ASN A 4 -33.43 -6.59 -0.76
CA ASN A 4 -32.76 -7.28 0.35
C ASN A 4 -31.31 -6.82 0.35
N GLN A 5 -31.00 -5.80 1.15
CA GLN A 5 -29.63 -5.44 1.46
C GLN A 5 -29.05 -6.58 2.29
N THR A 6 -28.42 -7.54 1.61
CA THR A 6 -27.55 -8.51 2.27
C THR A 6 -26.42 -7.72 2.91
N THR A 7 -26.51 -7.50 4.22
CA THR A 7 -25.40 -6.91 4.97
C THR A 7 -24.18 -7.80 4.76
N PRO A 8 -23.05 -7.26 4.27
CA PRO A 8 -21.84 -8.06 4.10
C PRO A 8 -21.47 -8.71 5.45
N LYS A 9 -21.36 -10.03 5.48
CA LYS A 9 -21.01 -10.79 6.68
C LYS A 9 -19.56 -11.23 6.56
N ILE A 10 -18.74 -10.87 7.55
CA ILE A 10 -17.36 -11.38 7.64
C ILE A 10 -17.45 -12.86 8.04
N ILE A 11 -16.89 -13.73 7.22
CA ILE A 11 -16.79 -15.18 7.49
C ILE A 11 -15.35 -15.47 7.91
N SER A 12 -15.17 -16.08 9.08
CA SER A 12 -13.87 -16.46 9.63
C SER A 12 -14.00 -17.80 10.33
N GLU A 13 -12.98 -18.66 10.20
CA GLU A 13 -12.90 -19.95 10.88
C GLU A 13 -12.58 -19.79 12.38
N ASP A 14 -11.94 -18.69 12.77
CA ASP A 14 -11.66 -18.36 14.18
C ASP A 14 -12.55 -17.20 14.66
N LYS A 15 -13.39 -17.46 15.67
CA LYS A 15 -14.30 -16.48 16.25
C LYS A 15 -13.58 -15.33 16.96
N ARG A 16 -12.36 -15.53 17.46
CA ARG A 16 -11.55 -14.50 18.13
C ARG A 16 -11.06 -13.42 17.17
N ILE A 17 -10.96 -13.78 15.88
CA ILE A 17 -10.62 -12.84 14.80
C ILE A 17 -11.78 -11.86 14.58
N LEU A 18 -13.03 -12.32 14.65
CA LEU A 18 -14.22 -11.48 14.47
C LEU A 18 -14.38 -10.44 15.59
N GLU A 19 -13.97 -10.77 16.81
CA GLU A 19 -14.08 -9.88 17.99
C GLU A 19 -13.02 -8.77 18.02
N ASN A 20 -11.90 -8.93 17.31
CA ASN A 20 -10.76 -8.01 17.31
C ASN A 20 -10.48 -7.35 15.95
N PHE A 21 -11.43 -7.45 15.01
CA PHE A 21 -11.22 -7.00 13.63
C PHE A 21 -11.35 -5.47 13.51
N ASN A 22 -10.24 -4.76 13.63
CA ASN A 22 -10.19 -3.30 13.44
C ASN A 22 -10.08 -2.89 11.95
N PHE A 23 -9.64 -3.81 11.08
CA PHE A 23 -9.37 -3.52 9.66
C PHE A 23 -9.72 -4.72 8.79
N ILE A 24 -10.37 -4.47 7.65
CA ILE A 24 -10.67 -5.49 6.63
C ILE A 24 -9.78 -5.26 5.41
N THR A 25 -9.13 -6.31 4.92
CA THR A 25 -8.44 -6.30 3.64
C THR A 25 -9.38 -6.86 2.57
N ILE A 26 -9.63 -6.07 1.53
CA ILE A 26 -10.42 -6.50 0.37
C ILE A 26 -9.45 -6.77 -0.78
N ASN A 27 -9.39 -8.01 -1.24
CA ASN A 27 -8.60 -8.41 -2.39
C ASN A 27 -9.46 -8.29 -3.66
N GLY A 28 -8.84 -7.89 -4.77
CA GLY A 28 -9.53 -7.72 -6.04
C GLY A 28 -8.57 -7.62 -7.21
N ARG A 29 -9.10 -7.71 -8.42
CA ARG A 29 -8.34 -7.60 -9.66
C ARG A 29 -8.30 -6.15 -10.11
N LEU A 30 -7.09 -5.60 -10.24
CA LEU A 30 -6.86 -4.30 -10.86
C LEU A 30 -6.52 -4.46 -12.35
N THR A 31 -7.29 -3.78 -13.20
CA THR A 31 -7.04 -3.69 -14.65
C THR A 31 -6.58 -2.28 -15.01
N VAL A 32 -5.45 -2.16 -15.71
CA VAL A 32 -4.83 -0.87 -16.05
C VAL A 32 -4.34 -0.91 -17.49
N LYS A 33 -4.53 0.19 -18.24
CA LYS A 33 -3.99 0.35 -19.60
C LYS A 33 -2.50 0.66 -19.59
N GLU A 34 -2.08 1.62 -18.77
CA GLU A 34 -0.67 2.06 -18.61
C GLU A 34 0.15 1.12 -17.70
N LYS A 35 0.22 -0.17 -18.06
CA LYS A 35 0.89 -1.21 -17.26
C LYS A 35 2.37 -0.90 -16.99
N ASP A 36 3.07 -0.29 -17.95
CA ASP A 36 4.49 0.03 -17.81
C ASP A 36 4.74 1.10 -16.74
N LYS A 37 3.88 2.13 -16.67
CA LYS A 37 3.95 3.15 -15.62
C LYS A 37 3.67 2.52 -14.25
N LEU A 38 2.67 1.64 -14.16
CA LEU A 38 2.34 0.92 -12.93
C LEU A 38 3.49 0.01 -12.47
N ALA A 39 4.09 -0.74 -13.39
CA ALA A 39 5.22 -1.62 -13.10
C ALA A 39 6.45 -0.83 -12.63
N ARG A 40 6.73 0.31 -13.27
CA ARG A 40 7.81 1.21 -12.86
C ARG A 40 7.60 1.73 -11.44
N ILE A 41 6.46 2.35 -11.15
CA ILE A 41 6.21 2.87 -9.80
C ILE A 41 6.23 1.76 -8.73
N ALA A 42 5.72 0.55 -9.03
CA ALA A 42 5.76 -0.57 -8.09
C ALA A 42 7.19 -1.07 -7.84
N ARG A 43 8.04 -1.05 -8.87
CA ARG A 43 9.47 -1.38 -8.75
C ARG A 43 10.20 -0.33 -7.92
N ASP A 44 10.03 0.93 -8.26
CA ASP A 44 10.69 2.03 -7.56
C ASP A 44 10.21 2.12 -6.10
N TYR A 45 8.92 1.86 -5.84
CA TYR A 45 8.38 1.78 -4.48
C TYR A 45 9.01 0.64 -3.68
N ARG A 46 9.09 -0.57 -4.25
CA ARG A 46 9.81 -1.69 -3.62
C ARG A 46 11.25 -1.33 -3.28
N ASP A 47 11.95 -0.71 -4.22
CA ASP A 47 13.36 -0.35 -4.04
C ASP A 47 13.52 0.78 -3.01
N THR A 48 12.56 1.71 -2.95
CA THR A 48 12.45 2.73 -1.90
C THR A 48 12.23 2.12 -0.52
N VAL A 49 11.41 1.06 -0.40
CA VAL A 49 11.24 0.33 0.87
C VAL A 49 12.54 -0.39 1.26
N LYS A 50 13.22 -1.05 0.32
CA LYS A 50 14.51 -1.71 0.61
C LYS A 50 15.55 -0.73 1.14
N GLU A 51 15.67 0.44 0.53
CA GLU A 51 16.57 1.49 1.00
C GLU A 51 16.08 2.09 2.34
N GLY A 52 14.76 2.25 2.49
CA GLY A 52 14.13 2.70 3.72
C GLY A 52 14.43 1.78 4.91
N ILE A 53 14.51 0.47 4.70
CA ILE A 53 14.86 -0.51 5.74
C ILE A 53 16.28 -0.27 6.25
N ARG A 54 17.25 -0.01 5.36
CA ARG A 54 18.62 0.33 5.76
C ARG A 54 18.66 1.60 6.60
N LEU A 55 17.94 2.63 6.19
CA LEU A 55 17.84 3.90 6.93
C LEU A 55 17.14 3.72 8.29
N ALA A 56 16.13 2.85 8.37
CA ALA A 56 15.42 2.54 9.60
C ALA A 56 16.30 1.78 10.60
N PHE A 57 17.13 0.83 10.14
CA PHE A 57 18.13 0.18 11.00
C PHE A 57 19.15 1.19 11.57
N GLN A 58 19.51 2.21 10.80
CA GLN A 58 20.41 3.30 11.23
C GLN A 58 19.72 4.35 12.12
N GLY A 59 18.42 4.21 12.42
CA GLY A 59 17.68 5.16 13.24
C GLY A 59 17.48 6.52 12.59
N ALA A 60 17.40 6.60 11.26
CA ALA A 60 17.17 7.87 10.57
C ALA A 60 15.81 8.49 10.96
N SER A 61 15.73 9.81 11.07
CA SER A 61 14.44 10.48 11.24
C SER A 61 13.63 10.46 9.94
N THR A 62 12.30 10.49 10.03
CA THR A 62 11.41 10.53 8.86
C THR A 62 11.76 11.64 7.87
N ASN A 63 12.09 12.84 8.37
CA ASN A 63 12.45 13.99 7.53
C ASN A 63 13.77 13.75 6.78
N LYS A 64 14.76 13.12 7.43
CA LYS A 64 16.03 12.80 6.77
C LYS A 64 15.85 11.68 5.76
N ALA A 65 15.13 10.63 6.13
CA ALA A 65 14.91 9.47 5.29
C ALA A 65 14.12 9.83 4.03
N THR A 66 13.00 10.53 4.15
CA THR A 66 12.17 10.95 2.99
C THR A 66 12.95 11.78 1.98
N LYS A 67 13.79 12.73 2.42
CA LYS A 67 14.67 13.50 1.52
C LYS A 67 15.65 12.63 0.72
N ILE A 68 16.18 11.58 1.34
CA ILE A 68 17.08 10.63 0.67
C ILE A 68 16.28 9.77 -0.33
N LEU A 69 15.16 9.20 0.12
CA LEU A 69 14.31 8.30 -0.64
C LEU A 69 13.65 8.97 -1.86
N GLN A 70 13.43 10.28 -1.82
CA GLN A 70 12.91 11.04 -2.96
C GLN A 70 13.82 11.02 -4.20
N LYS A 71 15.10 10.67 -4.04
CA LYS A 71 16.01 10.44 -5.17
C LYS A 71 15.62 9.20 -5.99
N THR A 72 14.99 8.21 -5.35
CA THR A 72 14.50 6.98 -5.98
C THR A 72 13.06 7.13 -6.46
N LEU A 73 12.19 7.70 -5.62
CA LEU A 73 10.77 7.88 -5.92
C LEU A 73 10.36 9.34 -5.66
N PRO A 74 10.20 10.18 -6.70
CA PRO A 74 10.12 11.65 -6.55
C PRO A 74 8.73 12.13 -6.10
N ASN A 75 8.25 11.64 -4.96
CA ASN A 75 6.99 12.06 -4.33
C ASN A 75 7.03 11.85 -2.83
N TYR A 76 6.87 12.94 -2.07
CA TYR A 76 6.91 12.92 -0.60
C TYR A 76 5.99 11.89 0.03
N VAL A 77 4.71 11.86 -0.37
CA VAL A 77 3.71 10.99 0.27
C VAL A 77 4.03 9.51 0.03
N TYR A 78 4.51 9.16 -1.17
CA TYR A 78 4.99 7.80 -1.42
C TYR A 78 6.21 7.46 -0.56
N THR A 79 7.22 8.34 -0.50
CA THR A 79 8.44 8.08 0.29
C THR A 79 8.18 8.05 1.80
N GLU A 80 7.29 8.88 2.32
CA GLU A 80 6.87 8.85 3.73
C GLU A 80 6.18 7.52 4.04
N THR A 81 5.32 7.06 3.14
CA THR A 81 4.64 5.76 3.28
C THR A 81 5.64 4.60 3.24
N ALA A 82 6.55 4.62 2.26
CA ALA A 82 7.60 3.61 2.13
C ALA A 82 8.48 3.56 3.38
N TYR A 83 8.85 4.72 3.96
CA TYR A 83 9.65 4.76 5.17
C TYR A 83 8.90 4.21 6.38
N LYS A 84 7.62 4.54 6.56
CA LYS A 84 6.79 3.97 7.64
C LYS A 84 6.68 2.45 7.52
N ASN A 85 6.47 1.94 6.32
CA ASN A 85 6.45 0.50 6.07
C ASN A 85 7.82 -0.13 6.37
N SER A 86 8.91 0.56 6.03
CA SER A 86 10.27 0.12 6.36
C SER A 86 10.49 0.05 7.88
N THR A 87 10.08 1.08 8.62
CA THR A 87 10.16 1.10 10.10
C THR A 87 9.36 -0.03 10.71
N ALA A 88 8.12 -0.27 10.27
CA ALA A 88 7.29 -1.36 10.75
C ALA A 88 7.93 -2.74 10.50
N ILE A 89 8.56 -2.94 9.34
CA ILE A 89 9.32 -4.16 9.03
C ILE A 89 10.51 -4.32 9.99
N VAL A 90 11.29 -3.26 10.20
CA VAL A 90 12.45 -3.30 11.11
C VAL A 90 12.02 -3.56 12.56
N GLU A 91 10.94 -2.94 13.01
CA GLU A 91 10.37 -3.18 14.34
C GLU A 91 9.92 -4.62 14.51
N GLY A 92 9.23 -5.19 13.51
CA GLY A 92 8.84 -6.60 13.51
C GLY A 92 10.04 -7.55 13.58
N ILE A 93 11.09 -7.28 12.81
CA ILE A 93 12.34 -8.08 12.85
C ILE A 93 12.98 -8.02 14.24
N LYS A 94 13.13 -6.82 14.81
CA LYS A 94 13.72 -6.62 16.15
C LYS A 94 12.91 -7.32 17.23
N PHE A 95 11.59 -7.31 17.12
CA PHE A 95 10.68 -7.96 18.07
C PHE A 95 10.82 -9.49 18.04
N HIS A 96 10.96 -10.10 16.86
CA HIS A 96 10.94 -11.56 16.73
C HIS A 96 12.33 -12.22 16.82
N GLU A 97 13.40 -11.54 16.42
CA GLU A 97 14.72 -12.20 16.25
C GLU A 97 15.72 -11.93 17.38
N ASN A 98 15.33 -11.26 18.48
CA ASN A 98 16.23 -10.86 19.58
C ASN A 98 17.57 -10.25 19.08
N GLY A 99 17.57 -9.63 17.89
CA GLY A 99 18.75 -9.03 17.25
C GLY A 99 19.68 -9.97 16.45
N VAL A 100 19.31 -11.23 16.18
CA VAL A 100 20.23 -12.23 15.60
C VAL A 100 20.22 -12.28 14.06
N ARG A 101 19.10 -11.91 13.41
CA ARG A 101 19.05 -11.68 11.96
C ARG A 101 18.55 -10.24 11.71
N LEU A 102 19.12 -9.61 10.68
CA LEU A 102 18.87 -8.21 10.33
C LEU A 102 18.58 -8.06 8.84
N HIS A 103 17.98 -9.08 8.23
CA HIS A 103 17.72 -9.07 6.79
C HIS A 103 16.23 -9.19 6.51
N ALA A 104 15.74 -8.26 5.70
CA ALA A 104 14.39 -8.27 5.14
C ALA A 104 14.50 -8.46 3.64
N GLU A 105 13.89 -9.51 3.11
CA GLU A 105 13.85 -9.73 1.67
C GLU A 105 12.49 -9.30 1.11
N ILE A 106 12.49 -8.27 0.26
CA ILE A 106 11.28 -7.78 -0.40
C ILE A 106 11.29 -8.17 -1.87
N ASN A 107 10.53 -9.21 -2.22
CA ASN A 107 10.52 -9.78 -3.57
C ASN A 107 9.30 -9.39 -4.39
N LYS A 108 8.16 -9.08 -3.75
CA LYS A 108 6.93 -8.70 -4.44
C LYS A 108 6.95 -7.23 -4.84
N LEU A 109 6.39 -6.95 -6.02
CA LEU A 109 6.09 -5.59 -6.47
C LEU A 109 4.77 -5.15 -5.85
N TRP A 110 4.74 -3.94 -5.30
CA TRP A 110 3.54 -3.35 -4.74
C TRP A 110 3.72 -1.85 -4.65
N ILE A 111 2.61 -1.15 -4.43
CA ILE A 111 2.61 0.28 -4.12
C ILE A 111 1.72 0.54 -2.92
N ALA A 112 2.10 1.52 -2.11
CA ALA A 112 1.21 2.08 -1.12
C ALA A 112 1.41 3.58 -0.99
N SER A 113 0.34 4.27 -0.66
CA SER A 113 0.33 5.69 -0.34
C SER A 113 -0.57 5.87 0.86
N ARG A 114 -0.11 6.57 1.88
CA ARG A 114 -0.91 6.89 3.06
C ARG A 114 -1.93 7.99 2.74
N GLY A 115 -3.08 7.91 3.40
CA GLY A 115 -3.98 9.04 3.53
C GLY A 115 -3.52 10.00 4.64
N ASN A 116 -3.97 11.25 4.57
CA ASN A 116 -3.81 12.25 5.61
C ASN A 116 -5.11 13.03 5.76
N LYS A 117 -5.45 13.41 7.00
CA LYS A 117 -6.61 14.24 7.31
C LYS A 117 -6.56 15.58 6.57
N HIS A 118 -5.38 16.18 6.46
CA HIS A 118 -5.17 17.47 5.78
C HIS A 118 -5.39 17.37 4.26
N ASP A 119 -5.09 16.21 3.67
CA ASP A 119 -5.26 15.94 2.25
C ASP A 119 -6.68 15.40 1.91
N LYS A 120 -7.60 15.42 2.88
CA LYS A 120 -8.96 14.85 2.78
C LYS A 120 -8.96 13.41 2.24
N GLY A 121 -7.96 12.62 2.65
CA GLY A 121 -7.78 11.24 2.19
C GLY A 121 -6.41 11.04 1.55
N ASN A 122 -6.36 10.22 0.49
CA ASN A 122 -5.12 9.81 -0.15
C ASN A 122 -4.85 10.64 -1.41
N ARG A 123 -3.73 11.37 -1.40
CA ARG A 123 -3.34 12.26 -2.50
C ARG A 123 -2.91 11.52 -3.76
N ASN A 124 -2.37 10.30 -3.62
CA ASN A 124 -1.79 9.57 -4.74
C ASN A 124 -2.63 8.37 -5.20
N VAL A 125 -3.55 7.85 -4.39
CA VAL A 125 -4.46 6.77 -4.80
C VAL A 125 -5.89 7.19 -4.51
N LYS A 126 -6.70 7.33 -5.55
CA LYS A 126 -8.13 7.65 -5.42
C LYS A 126 -8.96 6.46 -5.85
N LEU A 127 -10.01 6.19 -5.08
CA LEU A 127 -10.98 5.14 -5.34
C LEU A 127 -12.34 5.81 -5.53
N GLU A 128 -13.01 5.53 -6.63
CA GLU A 128 -14.34 6.04 -6.93
C GLU A 128 -15.26 4.87 -7.28
N VAL A 129 -16.25 4.62 -6.42
CA VAL A 129 -17.19 3.51 -6.59
C VAL A 129 -18.13 3.83 -7.74
N LYS A 130 -18.21 2.92 -8.72
CA LYS A 130 -19.18 2.89 -9.82
C LYS A 130 -20.12 1.70 -9.62
N ASP A 131 -21.13 1.58 -10.48
CA ASP A 131 -22.16 0.55 -10.34
C ASP A 131 -21.59 -0.89 -10.48
N ASP A 132 -20.60 -1.08 -11.35
CA ASP A 132 -20.04 -2.39 -11.71
C ASP A 132 -18.55 -2.57 -11.34
N HIS A 133 -17.86 -1.50 -10.95
CA HIS A 133 -16.44 -1.52 -10.60
C HIS A 133 -16.06 -0.36 -9.67
N VAL A 134 -14.83 -0.36 -9.18
CA VAL A 134 -14.22 0.83 -8.57
C VAL A 134 -13.19 1.39 -9.52
N GLU A 135 -13.39 2.63 -9.95
CA GLU A 135 -12.37 3.35 -10.71
C GLU A 135 -11.23 3.73 -9.76
N VAL A 136 -10.02 3.35 -10.16
CA VAL A 136 -8.78 3.57 -9.40
C VAL A 136 -7.91 4.55 -10.18
N ARG A 137 -7.56 5.68 -9.53
CA ARG A 137 -6.60 6.64 -10.08
C ARG A 137 -5.35 6.66 -9.22
N ILE A 138 -4.21 6.34 -9.83
CA ILE A 138 -2.89 6.29 -9.18
C ILE A 138 -2.02 7.40 -9.75
N LYS A 139 -1.53 8.31 -8.89
CA LYS A 139 -0.70 9.45 -9.31
C LYS A 139 0.68 8.95 -9.71
N TYR A 140 1.07 9.18 -10.96
CA TYR A 140 2.40 8.86 -11.44
C TYR A 140 3.38 9.99 -11.07
N PRO A 141 4.45 9.69 -10.32
CA PRO A 141 5.27 10.73 -9.68
C PRO A 141 6.26 11.41 -10.65
N TYR A 142 6.45 10.88 -11.85
CA TYR A 142 7.49 11.35 -12.78
C TYR A 142 7.02 12.48 -13.69
N ASP A 143 5.78 12.44 -14.18
CA ASP A 143 5.18 13.48 -15.03
C ASP A 143 3.91 14.10 -14.40
N GLY A 144 3.47 13.59 -13.24
CA GLY A 144 2.25 14.04 -12.58
C GLY A 144 0.96 13.55 -13.23
N SER A 145 0.99 12.65 -14.22
CA SER A 145 -0.20 12.05 -14.81
C SER A 145 -0.93 11.15 -13.81
N TRP A 146 -2.17 10.78 -14.15
CA TRP A 146 -2.91 9.75 -13.41
C TRP A 146 -2.93 8.48 -14.24
N ILE A 147 -2.46 7.38 -13.65
CA ILE A 147 -2.72 6.04 -14.14
C ILE A 147 -4.15 5.69 -13.76
N VAL A 148 -4.99 5.40 -14.74
CA VAL A 148 -6.40 5.06 -14.53
C VAL A 148 -6.60 3.56 -14.75
N GLY A 149 -7.34 2.93 -13.84
CA GLY A 149 -7.70 1.53 -13.93
C GLY A 149 -9.01 1.22 -13.24
N ASN A 150 -9.47 -0.02 -13.39
CA ASN A 150 -10.70 -0.51 -12.79
C ASN A 150 -10.37 -1.68 -11.86
N ALA A 151 -10.79 -1.57 -10.61
CA ALA A 151 -10.74 -2.63 -9.63
C ALA A 151 -12.09 -3.36 -9.57
N TYR A 152 -12.02 -4.68 -9.64
CA TYR A 152 -13.16 -5.58 -9.52
C TYR A 152 -12.96 -6.45 -8.27
N PHE A 153 -14.03 -6.66 -7.51
CA PHE A 153 -14.04 -7.38 -6.25
C PHE A 153 -15.10 -8.50 -6.31
N GLY A 154 -14.85 -9.61 -5.63
CA GLY A 154 -15.67 -10.82 -5.72
C GLY A 154 -14.85 -12.07 -5.37
N GLU A 155 -15.52 -13.17 -5.03
CA GLU A 155 -14.87 -14.44 -4.68
C GLU A 155 -14.02 -14.97 -5.84
N GLU A 156 -14.43 -14.70 -7.09
CA GLU A 156 -13.72 -15.08 -8.31
C GLU A 156 -12.35 -14.39 -8.49
N TYR A 157 -12.04 -13.39 -7.66
CA TYR A 157 -10.78 -12.65 -7.67
C TYR A 157 -9.90 -12.94 -6.44
N LEU A 158 -10.30 -13.89 -5.58
CA LEU A 158 -9.46 -14.38 -4.49
C LEU A 158 -8.36 -15.31 -5.05
N PRO A 159 -7.11 -15.24 -4.55
CA PRO A 159 -6.00 -16.09 -4.99
C PRO A 159 -6.12 -17.55 -4.54
#